data_AF-A0AAD4LSI1-F1
#
_entry.id   AF-A0AAD4LSI1-F1
#
_cell.length_a   1.000
_cell.length_b   1.000
_cell.length_c   1.000
_cell.angle_alpha   90.00
_cell.angle_beta   90.00
_cell.angle_gamma   90.00
#
_symmetry.space_group_name_H-M   'P 1'
#
loop_
_entity.id
_entity.type
_entity.pdbx_description
1 polymer ?
#
loop_
_entity_poly.entity_id
_entity_poly.type
_entity_poly.pdbx_seq_one_letter_code
_entity_poly.pdbx_strand_id
1 'polypeptide(L)'
;MTDFLGYGKEKRRAGNLEILSRRVTFRDAFREMLESVSQNGHTFEECKQFLKDNIKLDPGFKDFIQYCKSQDIPVIIVSSGMEPLIRTILTKLVGDDANDIDIISNSVEVHKDGSWNIKYRHPSSGYGHDKSQAILPYKNLAEPPLLFFFGDGVSDMSAAKYADVLFVKDKLDGENDLAAYCTREKIPHVLFEEFSQALPAVRSIVEGTKTPKEWFDIGRV
;
A
#
# COMPACT_ATOMS: atom_id res chain seq x y z
N MET A 1 10.64 -8.19 4.62
CA MET A 1 11.76 -8.64 3.77
C MET A 1 12.99 -7.77 4.00
N THR A 2 12.96 -6.48 3.66
CA THR A 2 14.05 -5.52 3.89
C THR A 2 14.60 -5.52 5.32
N ASP A 3 13.70 -5.67 6.30
CA ASP A 3 14.05 -5.62 7.72
C ASP A 3 14.76 -6.88 8.23
N PHE A 4 14.57 -8.03 7.55
CA PHE A 4 15.04 -9.35 8.02
C PHE A 4 16.07 -9.99 7.08
N LEU A 5 15.94 -9.79 5.78
CA LEU A 5 16.83 -10.33 4.74
C LEU A 5 17.74 -9.25 4.12
N GLY A 6 17.37 -7.98 4.28
CA GLY A 6 18.13 -6.86 3.74
C GLY A 6 18.99 -6.20 4.82
N TYR A 7 19.10 -4.89 4.72
CA TYR A 7 19.93 -4.08 5.59
C TYR A 7 19.35 -3.72 6.99
N GLY A 8 18.22 -4.32 7.38
CA GLY A 8 17.63 -4.18 8.72
C GLY A 8 16.62 -3.03 8.93
N LYS A 9 15.81 -3.15 10.00
CA LYS A 9 14.75 -2.19 10.37
C LYS A 9 15.29 -0.79 10.67
N GLU A 10 16.41 -0.66 11.37
CA GLU A 10 16.98 0.64 11.74
C GLU A 10 17.37 1.46 10.51
N LYS A 11 18.09 0.87 9.57
CA LYS A 11 18.50 1.55 8.32
C LYS A 11 17.28 1.87 7.44
N ARG A 12 16.29 0.98 7.36
CA ARG A 12 15.02 1.26 6.70
C ARG A 12 14.32 2.47 7.31
N ARG A 13 14.19 2.52 8.64
CA ARG A 13 13.53 3.62 9.35
C ARG A 13 14.25 4.95 9.10
N ALA A 14 15.59 4.96 9.17
CA ALA A 14 16.39 6.13 8.85
C ALA A 14 16.10 6.62 7.41
N GLY A 15 16.10 5.71 6.43
CA GLY A 15 15.74 6.03 5.05
C GLY A 15 14.32 6.63 4.89
N ASN A 16 13.32 6.11 5.61
CA ASN A 16 11.97 6.67 5.62
C ASN A 16 11.93 8.12 6.13
N LEU A 17 12.69 8.44 7.17
CA LEU A 17 12.80 9.80 7.70
C LEU A 17 13.45 10.75 6.68
N GLU A 18 14.47 10.28 5.95
CA GLU A 18 15.08 11.03 4.85
C GLU A 18 14.07 11.34 3.73
N ILE A 19 13.24 10.36 3.36
CA ILE A 19 12.17 10.56 2.36
C ILE A 19 11.13 11.56 2.88
N LEU A 20 10.69 11.44 4.13
CA LEU A 20 9.72 12.37 4.73
C LEU A 20 10.24 13.81 4.77
N SER A 21 11.54 13.99 4.98
CA SER A 21 12.24 15.29 4.93
C SER A 21 12.53 15.78 3.50
N ARG A 22 12.15 15.01 2.47
CA ARG A 22 12.39 15.28 1.04
C ARG A 22 13.87 15.38 0.65
N ARG A 23 14.78 14.81 1.46
CA ARG A 23 16.23 14.75 1.15
C ARG A 23 16.58 13.65 0.16
N VAL A 24 15.81 12.56 0.17
CA VAL A 24 15.95 11.43 -0.76
C VAL A 24 14.58 11.09 -1.35
N THR A 25 14.54 10.60 -2.59
CA THR A 25 13.30 10.15 -3.21
C THR A 25 12.90 8.77 -2.70
N PHE A 26 11.60 8.47 -2.61
CA PHE A 26 11.16 7.12 -2.25
C PHE A 26 11.71 6.07 -3.23
N ARG A 27 11.73 6.39 -4.53
CA ARG A 27 12.28 5.51 -5.59
C ARG A 27 13.70 5.07 -5.24
N ASP A 28 14.59 6.03 -5.00
CA ASP A 28 16.01 5.71 -4.86
C ASP A 28 16.29 4.99 -3.55
N ALA A 29 15.69 5.45 -2.44
CA ALA A 29 15.78 4.75 -1.16
C ALA A 29 15.17 3.34 -1.24
N PHE A 30 14.01 3.17 -1.88
CA PHE A 30 13.36 1.86 -2.02
C PHE A 30 14.21 0.88 -2.84
N ARG A 31 14.90 1.37 -3.89
CA ARG A 31 15.85 0.59 -4.68
C ARG A 31 16.96 0.04 -3.79
N GLU A 32 17.60 0.90 -3.01
CA GLU A 32 18.68 0.48 -2.09
C GLU A 32 18.20 -0.57 -1.07
N MET A 33 16.98 -0.44 -0.54
CA MET A 33 16.45 -1.45 0.40
C MET A 33 16.30 -2.81 -0.25
N LEU A 34 15.79 -2.87 -1.49
CA LEU A 34 15.59 -4.12 -2.21
C LEU A 34 16.92 -4.71 -2.71
N GLU A 35 17.83 -3.87 -3.21
CA GLU A 35 19.17 -4.28 -3.61
C GLU A 35 19.93 -4.89 -2.43
N SER A 36 19.77 -4.36 -1.21
CA SER A 36 20.40 -4.96 -0.03
C SER A 36 19.99 -6.42 0.21
N VAL A 37 18.75 -6.79 -0.14
CA VAL A 37 18.27 -8.17 -0.01
C VAL A 37 18.96 -9.07 -1.04
N SER A 38 19.02 -8.63 -2.30
CA SER A 38 19.70 -9.37 -3.37
C SER A 38 21.21 -9.47 -3.14
N GLN A 39 21.85 -8.41 -2.63
CA GLN A 39 23.28 -8.35 -2.33
C GLN A 39 23.67 -9.25 -1.15
N ASN A 40 22.75 -9.48 -0.21
CA ASN A 40 22.90 -10.47 0.86
C ASN A 40 22.78 -11.92 0.35
N GLY A 41 22.62 -12.13 -0.97
CA GLY A 41 22.60 -13.46 -1.60
C GLY A 41 21.21 -14.11 -1.65
N HIS A 42 20.15 -13.39 -1.29
CA HIS A 42 18.79 -13.93 -1.34
C HIS A 42 18.19 -13.83 -2.74
N THR A 43 17.91 -14.99 -3.33
CA THR A 43 17.21 -15.11 -4.60
C THR A 43 15.76 -14.63 -4.49
N PHE A 44 15.16 -14.32 -5.63
CA PHE A 44 13.77 -13.86 -5.67
C PHE A 44 12.76 -14.94 -5.18
N GLU A 45 13.05 -16.22 -5.43
CA GLU A 45 12.19 -17.32 -4.95
C GLU A 45 12.34 -17.56 -3.44
N GLU A 46 13.53 -17.39 -2.85
CA GLU A 46 13.68 -17.39 -1.39
C GLU A 46 12.91 -16.23 -0.75
N CYS A 47 12.96 -15.04 -1.37
CA CYS A 47 12.17 -13.89 -0.92
C CYS A 47 10.66 -14.20 -0.94
N LYS A 48 10.18 -14.84 -2.01
CA LYS A 48 8.79 -15.26 -2.16
C LYS A 48 8.37 -16.26 -1.07
N GLN A 49 9.22 -17.25 -0.78
CA GLN A 49 8.96 -18.23 0.28
C GLN A 49 8.96 -17.58 1.66
N PHE A 50 9.96 -16.73 1.95
CA PHE A 50 10.02 -15.97 3.19
C PHE A 50 8.76 -15.14 3.42
N LEU A 51 8.30 -14.42 2.40
CA LEU A 51 7.10 -13.60 2.49
C LEU A 51 5.83 -14.43 2.71
N LYS A 52 5.71 -15.58 2.03
CA LYS A 52 4.62 -16.53 2.29
C LYS A 52 4.58 -16.93 3.75
N ASP A 53 5.72 -17.29 4.34
CA ASP A 53 5.76 -17.86 5.68
C ASP A 53 5.54 -16.84 6.80
N ASN A 54 5.82 -15.56 6.53
CA ASN A 54 5.83 -14.52 7.56
C ASN A 54 4.73 -13.47 7.43
N ILE A 55 4.13 -13.28 6.25
CA ILE A 55 3.03 -12.31 6.09
C ILE A 55 1.71 -12.93 6.58
N LYS A 56 1.00 -12.14 7.39
CA LYS A 56 -0.36 -12.40 7.82
C LYS A 56 -1.30 -11.41 7.17
N LEU A 57 -2.53 -11.85 6.92
CA LEU A 57 -3.59 -10.98 6.44
C LEU A 57 -4.05 -10.06 7.57
N ASP A 58 -4.35 -8.82 7.23
CA ASP A 58 -4.92 -7.86 8.17
C ASP A 58 -6.30 -8.37 8.67
N PRO A 59 -6.56 -8.32 9.99
CA PRO A 59 -7.85 -8.78 10.53
C PRO A 59 -9.04 -8.07 9.88
N GLY A 60 -10.02 -8.84 9.42
CA GLY A 60 -11.21 -8.34 8.73
C GLY A 60 -11.05 -8.07 7.23
N PHE A 61 -9.86 -8.21 6.64
CA PHE A 61 -9.66 -7.91 5.21
C PHE A 61 -10.44 -8.86 4.27
N LYS A 62 -10.63 -10.14 4.66
CA LYS A 62 -11.49 -11.06 3.89
C LYS A 62 -12.93 -10.59 3.86
N ASP A 63 -13.47 -10.24 5.02
CA ASP A 63 -14.85 -9.74 5.15
C ASP A 63 -15.03 -8.42 4.40
N PHE A 64 -13.98 -7.59 4.39
CA PHE A 64 -13.95 -6.37 3.59
C PHE A 64 -14.05 -6.65 2.08
N ILE A 65 -13.24 -7.56 1.54
CA ILE A 65 -13.32 -7.96 0.12
C ILE A 65 -14.70 -8.53 -0.22
N GLN A 66 -15.22 -9.43 0.62
CA GLN A 66 -16.53 -10.05 0.40
C GLN A 66 -17.65 -9.02 0.43
N TYR A 67 -17.59 -8.06 1.34
CA TYR A 67 -18.53 -6.94 1.35
C TYR A 67 -18.44 -6.12 0.06
N CYS A 68 -17.25 -5.69 -0.34
CA CYS A 68 -17.05 -4.94 -1.59
C CYS A 68 -17.62 -5.70 -2.80
N LYS A 69 -17.34 -7.00 -2.91
CA LYS A 69 -17.89 -7.87 -3.98
C LYS A 69 -19.42 -7.90 -3.97
N SER A 70 -20.04 -8.01 -2.78
CA SER A 70 -21.51 -8.00 -2.64
C SER A 70 -22.17 -6.67 -2.97
N GLN A 71 -21.41 -5.57 -2.98
CA GLN A 71 -21.87 -4.22 -3.31
C GLN A 71 -21.41 -3.76 -4.71
N ASP A 72 -20.83 -4.66 -5.50
CA ASP A 72 -20.25 -4.34 -6.82
C ASP A 72 -19.19 -3.22 -6.74
N ILE A 73 -18.40 -3.21 -5.67
CA ILE A 73 -17.30 -2.26 -5.44
C ILE A 73 -15.98 -2.92 -5.86
N PRO A 74 -15.30 -2.43 -6.91
CA PRO A 74 -14.00 -2.96 -7.31
C PRO A 74 -12.93 -2.76 -6.22
N VAL A 75 -12.17 -3.82 -5.94
CA VAL A 75 -11.01 -3.76 -5.04
C VAL A 75 -9.73 -3.86 -5.86
N ILE A 76 -8.89 -2.83 -5.75
CA ILE A 76 -7.63 -2.74 -6.50
C ILE A 76 -6.47 -2.60 -5.52
N ILE A 77 -5.46 -3.45 -5.64
CA ILE A 77 -4.21 -3.33 -4.88
C ILE A 77 -3.24 -2.45 -5.65
N VAL A 78 -2.94 -1.27 -5.12
CA VAL A 78 -1.93 -0.35 -5.65
C VAL A 78 -0.69 -0.38 -4.76
N SER A 79 0.37 -1.05 -5.20
CA SER A 79 1.53 -1.39 -4.36
C SER A 79 2.85 -0.97 -4.97
N SER A 80 3.77 -0.45 -4.15
CA SER A 80 5.16 -0.23 -4.57
C SER A 80 6.01 -1.49 -4.57
N GLY A 81 5.47 -2.63 -4.11
CA GLY A 81 6.12 -3.94 -4.24
C GLY A 81 6.15 -4.45 -5.69
N MET A 82 6.52 -5.72 -5.85
CA MET A 82 6.63 -6.38 -7.16
C MET A 82 5.50 -7.39 -7.33
N GLU A 83 4.80 -7.33 -8.46
CA GLU A 83 3.59 -8.13 -8.73
C GLU A 83 3.73 -9.63 -8.38
N PRO A 84 4.82 -10.35 -8.77
CA PRO A 84 4.89 -11.78 -8.49
C PRO A 84 4.90 -12.11 -6.99
N LEU A 85 5.47 -11.24 -6.16
CA LEU A 85 5.44 -11.41 -4.70
C LEU A 85 4.04 -11.13 -4.16
N ILE A 86 3.42 -10.02 -4.59
CA ILE A 86 2.09 -9.60 -4.13
C ILE A 86 1.06 -10.66 -4.48
N ARG A 87 1.03 -11.12 -5.75
CA ARG A 87 0.11 -12.16 -6.21
C ARG A 87 0.29 -13.43 -5.38
N THR A 88 1.53 -13.83 -5.12
CA THR A 88 1.82 -15.03 -4.32
C THR A 88 1.27 -14.94 -2.90
N ILE A 89 1.43 -13.79 -2.26
CA ILE A 89 0.92 -13.54 -0.90
C ILE A 89 -0.61 -13.51 -0.92
N LEU A 90 -1.20 -12.80 -1.88
CA LEU A 90 -2.65 -12.64 -2.00
C LEU A 90 -3.33 -14.01 -2.22
N THR A 91 -2.86 -14.81 -3.18
CA THR A 91 -3.38 -16.16 -3.42
C THR A 91 -3.28 -17.05 -2.18
N LYS A 92 -2.17 -16.99 -1.42
CA LYS A 92 -2.03 -17.74 -0.17
C LYS A 92 -3.07 -17.33 0.88
N LEU A 93 -3.33 -16.03 1.00
CA LEU A 93 -4.10 -15.48 2.12
C LEU A 93 -5.61 -15.43 1.85
N VAL A 94 -6.03 -15.12 0.63
CA VAL A 94 -7.46 -14.97 0.26
C VAL A 94 -7.97 -16.00 -0.75
N GLY A 95 -7.12 -16.92 -1.24
CA GLY A 95 -7.56 -17.99 -2.11
C GLY A 95 -8.02 -17.49 -3.48
N ASP A 96 -9.14 -18.03 -3.98
CA ASP A 96 -9.66 -17.74 -5.32
C ASP A 96 -10.07 -16.27 -5.51
N ASP A 97 -10.44 -15.58 -4.42
CA ASP A 97 -10.72 -14.13 -4.45
C ASP A 97 -9.52 -13.32 -4.97
N ALA A 98 -8.30 -13.85 -4.85
CA ALA A 98 -7.09 -13.19 -5.35
C ALA A 98 -7.08 -13.01 -6.88
N ASN A 99 -7.85 -13.81 -7.61
CA ASN A 99 -7.93 -13.73 -9.08
C ASN A 99 -8.81 -12.56 -9.54
N ASP A 100 -9.77 -12.16 -8.71
CA ASP A 100 -10.71 -11.07 -9.00
C ASP A 100 -10.12 -9.69 -8.60
N ILE A 101 -8.96 -9.67 -7.95
CA ILE A 101 -8.31 -8.44 -7.46
C ILE A 101 -7.23 -7.99 -8.43
N ASP A 102 -7.45 -6.81 -9.01
CA ASP A 102 -6.47 -6.13 -9.85
C ASP A 102 -5.26 -5.69 -9.01
N ILE A 103 -4.06 -5.85 -9.60
CA ILE A 103 -2.80 -5.42 -8.98
C ILE A 103 -2.12 -4.42 -9.91
N ILE A 104 -1.96 -3.19 -9.42
CA ILE A 104 -1.15 -2.16 -10.07
C ILE A 104 0.13 -2.03 -9.24
N SER A 105 1.27 -2.45 -9.80
CA SER A 105 2.53 -2.46 -9.05
C SER A 105 3.77 -2.32 -9.92
N ASN A 106 4.94 -2.33 -9.29
CA ASN A 106 6.22 -2.49 -9.99
C ASN A 106 6.40 -3.94 -10.46
N SER A 107 7.37 -4.15 -11.33
CA SER A 107 7.78 -5.48 -11.79
C SER A 107 9.19 -5.82 -11.28
N VAL A 108 9.65 -7.02 -11.55
CA VAL A 108 11.00 -7.50 -11.18
C VAL A 108 11.75 -7.91 -12.43
N GLU A 109 13.05 -7.65 -12.46
CA GLU A 109 13.99 -8.26 -13.39
C GLU A 109 14.85 -9.27 -12.61
N VAL A 110 14.78 -10.54 -12.98
CA VAL A 110 15.58 -11.62 -12.37
C VAL A 110 16.67 -12.03 -13.36
N HIS A 111 17.91 -12.01 -12.90
CA HIS A 111 19.09 -12.30 -13.70
C HIS A 111 19.44 -13.79 -13.68
N LYS A 112 20.29 -14.21 -14.62
CA LYS A 112 20.71 -15.62 -14.76
C LYS A 112 21.47 -16.16 -13.55
N ASP A 113 22.15 -15.27 -12.81
CA ASP A 113 22.89 -15.61 -11.59
C ASP A 113 22.00 -15.66 -10.33
N GLY A 114 20.69 -15.43 -10.48
CA GLY A 114 19.72 -15.43 -9.38
C GLY A 114 19.57 -14.10 -8.66
N SER A 115 20.43 -13.11 -8.97
CA SER A 115 20.24 -11.74 -8.50
C SER A 115 19.01 -11.10 -9.14
N TRP A 116 18.46 -10.06 -8.53
CA TRP A 116 17.24 -9.43 -9.03
C TRP A 116 17.16 -7.96 -8.67
N ASN A 117 16.50 -7.19 -9.54
CA ASN A 117 16.28 -5.77 -9.36
C ASN A 117 14.80 -5.41 -9.54
N ILE A 118 14.36 -4.37 -8.84
CA ILE A 118 13.04 -3.78 -9.09
C ILE A 118 13.02 -3.05 -10.44
N LYS A 119 11.99 -3.31 -11.24
CA LYS A 119 11.67 -2.55 -12.45
C LYS A 119 10.48 -1.64 -12.16
N TYR A 120 10.80 -0.37 -11.96
CA TYR A 120 9.81 0.66 -11.62
C TYR A 120 8.78 0.86 -12.73
N ARG A 121 7.51 0.98 -12.34
CA ARG A 121 6.39 1.30 -13.23
C ARG A 121 6.50 2.72 -13.77
N HIS A 122 6.87 3.66 -12.91
CA HIS A 122 7.03 5.09 -13.20
C HIS A 122 8.48 5.52 -12.88
N PRO A 123 9.49 5.08 -13.67
CA PRO A 123 10.91 5.26 -13.34
C PRO A 123 11.33 6.74 -13.29
N SER A 124 10.65 7.62 -14.01
CA SER A 124 10.88 9.08 -13.98
C SER A 124 10.32 9.77 -12.74
N SER A 125 9.41 9.13 -12.01
CA SER A 125 8.84 9.68 -10.78
C SER A 125 9.75 9.40 -9.58
N GLY A 126 9.88 10.38 -8.68
CA GLY A 126 10.56 10.20 -7.40
C GLY A 126 9.89 9.16 -6.48
N TYR A 127 8.66 8.73 -6.80
CA TYR A 127 8.01 7.61 -6.12
C TYR A 127 8.36 6.24 -6.72
N GLY A 128 8.86 6.18 -7.96
CA GLY A 128 9.12 4.94 -8.70
C GLY A 128 7.84 4.22 -9.14
N HIS A 129 6.83 4.15 -8.26
CA HIS A 129 5.44 3.90 -8.59
C HIS A 129 4.60 5.03 -8.00
N ASP A 130 4.35 6.05 -8.81
CA ASP A 130 3.41 7.12 -8.47
C ASP A 130 1.97 6.58 -8.44
N LYS A 131 1.46 6.31 -7.24
CA LYS A 131 0.13 5.72 -7.04
C LYS A 131 -1.01 6.66 -7.44
N SER A 132 -0.77 7.98 -7.56
CA SER A 132 -1.81 8.91 -8.04
C SER A 132 -2.24 8.59 -9.46
N GLN A 133 -1.33 8.07 -10.29
CA GLN A 133 -1.61 7.73 -11.69
C GLN A 133 -2.56 6.53 -11.82
N ALA A 134 -2.74 5.75 -10.75
CA ALA A 134 -3.77 4.71 -10.69
C ALA A 134 -5.17 5.27 -10.31
N ILE A 135 -5.22 6.45 -9.65
CA ILE A 135 -6.46 7.05 -9.14
C ILE A 135 -7.04 8.05 -10.14
N LEU A 136 -6.17 8.87 -10.75
CA LEU A 136 -6.54 9.96 -11.66
C LEU A 136 -7.45 9.52 -12.82
N PRO A 137 -7.28 8.35 -13.46
CA PRO A 137 -8.20 7.92 -14.51
C PRO A 137 -9.66 7.83 -14.06
N TYR A 138 -9.92 7.35 -12.84
CA TYR A 138 -11.28 7.26 -12.28
C TYR A 138 -11.84 8.64 -11.92
N LYS A 139 -11.00 9.53 -11.38
CA LYS A 139 -11.38 10.91 -11.07
C LYS A 139 -11.77 11.73 -12.30
N ASN A 140 -11.23 11.38 -13.46
CA ASN A 140 -11.45 12.11 -14.71
C ASN A 140 -12.63 11.56 -15.54
N LEU A 141 -13.37 10.58 -15.02
CA LEU A 141 -14.60 10.09 -15.66
C LEU A 141 -15.68 11.19 -15.64
N ALA A 142 -16.63 11.14 -16.57
CA ALA A 142 -17.77 12.06 -16.59
C ALA A 142 -18.62 11.94 -15.31
N GLU A 143 -18.74 10.71 -14.80
CA GLU A 143 -19.37 10.37 -13.52
C GLU A 143 -18.33 9.63 -12.65
N PRO A 144 -17.48 10.36 -11.92
CA PRO A 144 -16.46 9.75 -11.07
C PRO A 144 -17.08 8.92 -9.94
N PRO A 145 -16.58 7.70 -9.66
CA PRO A 145 -17.00 6.95 -8.50
C PRO A 145 -16.46 7.60 -7.21
N LEU A 146 -17.07 7.28 -6.08
CA LEU A 146 -16.51 7.59 -4.77
C LEU A 146 -15.28 6.70 -4.52
N LEU A 147 -14.11 7.32 -4.30
CA LEU A 147 -12.85 6.59 -4.16
C LEU A 147 -12.39 6.48 -2.70
N PHE A 148 -12.43 5.25 -2.19
CA PHE A 148 -11.78 4.89 -0.93
C PHE A 148 -10.32 4.52 -1.17
N PHE A 149 -9.40 5.05 -0.36
CA PHE A 149 -8.00 4.66 -0.40
C PHE A 149 -7.52 4.26 1.00
N PHE A 150 -6.87 3.11 1.09
CA PHE A 150 -6.29 2.58 2.32
C PHE A 150 -4.76 2.56 2.17
N GLY A 151 -4.05 3.27 3.03
CA GLY A 151 -2.58 3.33 2.99
C GLY A 151 -1.96 3.42 4.37
N ASP A 152 -0.65 3.17 4.45
CA ASP A 152 0.09 3.15 5.72
C ASP A 152 1.45 3.85 5.64
N GLY A 153 2.01 3.97 4.43
CA GLY A 153 3.42 4.23 4.25
C GLY A 153 3.74 5.47 3.43
N VAL A 154 5.02 5.83 3.43
CA VAL A 154 5.59 6.93 2.64
C VAL A 154 5.26 6.81 1.15
N SER A 155 5.13 5.57 0.64
CA SER A 155 4.80 5.32 -0.78
C SER A 155 3.38 5.75 -1.18
N ASP A 156 2.47 5.92 -0.20
CA ASP A 156 1.08 6.30 -0.43
C ASP A 156 0.87 7.82 -0.47
N MET A 157 1.90 8.60 -0.12
CA MET A 157 1.82 10.06 -0.11
C MET A 157 1.39 10.65 -1.46
N SER A 158 1.77 10.00 -2.56
CA SER A 158 1.35 10.42 -3.91
C SER A 158 -0.15 10.25 -4.13
N ALA A 159 -0.75 9.19 -3.57
CA ALA A 159 -2.18 8.90 -3.70
C ALA A 159 -3.06 9.68 -2.70
N ALA A 160 -2.52 9.99 -1.52
CA ALA A 160 -3.29 10.53 -0.39
C ALA A 160 -4.17 11.75 -0.73
N LYS A 161 -3.69 12.68 -1.57
CA LYS A 161 -4.43 13.90 -1.95
C LYS A 161 -5.56 13.67 -2.97
N TYR A 162 -5.65 12.47 -3.55
CA TYR A 162 -6.58 12.17 -4.64
C TYR A 162 -7.72 11.23 -4.23
N ALA A 163 -7.71 10.69 -3.01
CA ALA A 163 -8.82 9.89 -2.51
C ALA A 163 -10.00 10.77 -2.07
N ASP A 164 -11.24 10.28 -2.22
CA ASP A 164 -12.41 10.93 -1.60
C ASP A 164 -12.52 10.60 -0.13
N VAL A 165 -12.15 9.36 0.23
CA VAL A 165 -12.13 8.88 1.61
C VAL A 165 -10.79 8.18 1.85
N LEU A 166 -9.90 8.86 2.57
CA LEU A 166 -8.58 8.34 2.91
C LEU A 166 -8.60 7.67 4.29
N PHE A 167 -8.38 6.37 4.31
CA PHE A 167 -8.09 5.60 5.51
C PHE A 167 -6.57 5.44 5.65
N VAL A 168 -6.04 5.89 6.79
CA VAL A 168 -4.62 5.79 7.11
C VAL A 168 -4.43 4.80 8.24
N LYS A 169 -3.61 3.78 8.00
CA LYS A 169 -3.32 2.76 9.01
C LYS A 169 -2.59 3.39 10.19
N ASP A 170 -3.13 3.17 11.38
CA ASP A 170 -2.46 3.43 12.65
C ASP A 170 -1.76 2.13 13.09
N LYS A 171 -0.43 2.16 13.05
CA LYS A 171 0.43 1.03 13.41
C LYS A 171 0.86 1.16 14.87
N LEU A 172 0.65 0.07 15.61
CA LEU A 172 0.99 -0.03 17.03
C LEU A 172 2.49 0.13 17.32
N ASP A 173 3.35 -0.03 16.33
CA ASP A 173 4.80 0.16 16.45
C ASP A 173 5.24 1.64 16.34
N GLY A 174 4.27 2.56 16.18
CA GLY A 174 4.47 4.01 16.14
C GLY A 174 4.92 4.54 14.78
N GLU A 175 5.08 3.69 13.76
CA GLU A 175 5.60 4.09 12.44
C GLU A 175 4.53 4.67 11.51
N ASN A 176 3.85 5.75 11.89
CA ASN A 176 2.73 6.30 11.13
C ASN A 176 3.13 7.41 10.14
N ASP A 177 4.02 7.07 9.20
CA ASP A 177 4.60 8.03 8.24
C ASP A 177 3.54 8.73 7.37
N LEU A 178 2.53 7.98 6.89
CA LEU A 178 1.44 8.56 6.11
C LEU A 178 0.56 9.49 6.96
N ALA A 179 0.27 9.13 8.22
CA ALA A 179 -0.51 9.98 9.13
C ALA A 179 0.24 11.29 9.45
N ALA A 180 1.55 11.21 9.69
CA ALA A 180 2.40 12.38 9.90
C ALA A 180 2.41 13.30 8.67
N TYR A 181 2.49 12.72 7.46
CA TYR A 181 2.38 13.46 6.20
C TYR A 181 1.00 14.12 6.07
N CYS A 182 -0.10 13.38 6.27
CA CYS A 182 -1.45 13.90 6.12
C CYS A 182 -1.75 15.01 7.12
N THR A 183 -1.31 14.87 8.38
CA THR A 183 -1.43 15.91 9.40
C THR A 183 -0.69 17.18 8.99
N ARG A 184 0.56 17.06 8.55
CA ARG A 184 1.38 18.21 8.12
C ARG A 184 0.79 18.92 6.90
N GLU A 185 0.28 18.17 5.93
CA GLU A 185 -0.26 18.69 4.67
C GLU A 185 -1.75 19.03 4.75
N LYS A 186 -2.38 18.85 5.93
CA LYS A 186 -3.81 19.08 6.17
C LYS A 186 -4.71 18.28 5.22
N ILE A 187 -4.36 17.03 4.96
CA ILE A 187 -5.16 16.09 4.18
C ILE A 187 -6.17 15.42 5.13
N PRO A 188 -7.49 15.55 4.89
CA PRO A 188 -8.49 14.85 5.67
C PRO A 188 -8.31 13.33 5.56
N HIS A 189 -8.35 12.64 6.71
CA HIS A 189 -8.17 11.20 6.77
C HIS A 189 -8.84 10.60 8.00
N VAL A 190 -9.06 9.29 7.97
CA VAL A 190 -9.58 8.48 9.07
C VAL A 190 -8.50 7.48 9.48
N LEU A 191 -8.09 7.51 10.73
CA LEU A 191 -7.16 6.51 11.27
C LEU A 191 -7.88 5.18 11.52
N PHE A 192 -7.22 4.06 11.25
CA PHE A 192 -7.76 2.71 11.55
C PHE A 192 -6.65 1.72 11.92
N GLU A 193 -6.90 0.79 12.85
CA GLU A 193 -5.90 -0.20 13.28
C GLU A 193 -6.05 -1.55 12.57
N GLU A 194 -7.23 -1.88 12.02
CA GLU A 194 -7.51 -3.12 11.28
C GLU A 194 -8.78 -3.01 10.43
N PHE A 195 -8.89 -3.84 9.38
CA PHE A 195 -10.02 -3.79 8.44
C PHE A 195 -11.37 -4.10 9.10
N SER A 196 -11.37 -4.89 10.18
CA SER A 196 -12.57 -5.15 11.01
C SER A 196 -13.22 -3.85 11.53
N GLN A 197 -12.42 -2.83 11.83
CA GLN A 197 -12.87 -1.51 12.32
C GLN A 197 -13.23 -0.56 11.18
N ALA A 198 -12.50 -0.63 10.06
CA ALA A 198 -12.75 0.25 8.92
C ALA A 198 -13.98 -0.15 8.10
N LEU A 199 -14.33 -1.44 8.06
CA LEU A 199 -15.47 -1.94 7.29
C LEU A 199 -16.82 -1.29 7.71
N PRO A 200 -17.17 -1.15 9.01
CA PRO A 200 -18.34 -0.38 9.43
C PRO A 200 -18.38 1.06 8.90
N ALA A 201 -17.24 1.75 8.85
CA ALA A 201 -17.19 3.11 8.31
C ALA A 201 -17.46 3.15 6.81
N VAL A 202 -16.83 2.26 6.04
CA VAL A 202 -17.10 2.11 4.60
C VAL A 202 -18.57 1.80 4.35
N ARG A 203 -19.16 0.85 5.09
CA ARG A 203 -20.59 0.49 5.02
C ARG A 203 -21.48 1.71 5.22
N SER A 204 -21.24 2.47 6.28
CA SER A 204 -22.07 3.63 6.58
C SER A 204 -22.04 4.71 5.47
N ILE A 205 -20.91 4.84 4.76
CA ILE A 205 -20.78 5.77 3.65
C ILE A 205 -21.50 5.23 2.40
N VAL A 206 -21.29 3.95 2.07
CA VAL A 206 -21.93 3.29 0.92
C VAL A 206 -23.46 3.27 1.07
N GLU A 207 -23.96 3.03 2.28
CA GLU A 207 -25.39 3.00 2.61
C GLU A 207 -26.00 4.41 2.77
N GLY A 208 -25.19 5.47 2.73
CA GLY A 208 -25.63 6.86 2.88
C GLY A 208 -26.09 7.22 4.30
N THR A 209 -25.79 6.40 5.31
CA THR A 209 -26.11 6.69 6.72
C THR A 209 -25.10 7.66 7.35
N LYS A 210 -23.90 7.78 6.77
CA LYS A 210 -22.89 8.78 7.09
C LYS A 210 -22.23 9.34 5.84
N THR A 211 -21.74 10.56 5.93
CA THR A 211 -20.92 11.22 4.91
C THR A 211 -19.42 11.03 5.18
N PRO A 212 -18.55 11.15 4.15
CA PRO A 212 -17.11 11.21 4.35
C PRO A 212 -16.67 12.28 5.35
N LYS A 213 -17.34 13.46 5.32
CA LYS A 213 -17.02 14.57 6.21
C LYS A 213 -17.24 14.21 7.69
N GLU A 214 -18.32 13.52 8.02
CA GLU A 214 -18.56 13.07 9.40
C GLU A 214 -17.44 12.15 9.89
N TRP A 215 -16.92 11.26 9.03
CA TRP A 215 -15.79 10.41 9.39
C TRP A 215 -14.48 11.17 9.53
N PHE A 216 -14.26 12.23 8.74
CA PHE A 216 -13.11 13.11 8.92
C PHE A 216 -13.19 13.93 10.22
N ASP A 217 -14.39 14.36 10.60
CA ASP A 217 -14.61 15.08 11.86
C ASP A 217 -14.40 14.15 13.08
N ILE A 218 -14.71 12.86 12.96
CA ILE A 218 -14.37 11.83 13.98
C ILE A 218 -12.86 11.53 13.98
N GLY A 219 -12.25 11.45 12.79
CA GLY A 219 -10.81 11.27 12.58
C GLY A 219 -10.27 9.85 12.79
N ARG A 220 -11.08 8.92 13.30
CA ARG A 220 -10.68 7.52 13.51
C ARG A 220 -11.84 6.54 13.58
N VAL A 221 -11.52 5.26 13.37
CA VAL A 221 -12.37 4.09 13.64
C VAL A 221 -11.69 3.16 14.64
#